data_AF-A0AAV3Y8P8-F1
#
_entry.id   AF-A0AAV3Y8P8-F1
#
_cell.length_a   1.000
_cell.length_b   1.000
_cell.length_c   1.000
_cell.angle_alpha   90.00
_cell.angle_beta   90.00
_cell.angle_gamma   90.00
#
_symmetry.space_group_name_H-M   'P 1'
#
loop_
_entity.id
_entity.type
_entity.pdbx_description
1 polymer ?
#
loop_
_entity_poly.entity_id
_entity_poly.type
_entity_poly.pdbx_seq_one_letter_code
_entity_poly.pdbx_strand_id
1 'polypeptide(L)'
;MDETNAATVKTVTEIIRTKLNWREFNPSQIDVAHRINPYRSNADRSVIVRFCSHTTATEVKRRRRNLKGTNIILTEDLTPITLEKYKRVKSLSEIKQAWTKEGEIFVKNFKDTVFKMAKGKGVEDLRHRLNKPQPTPSNMKYAQEKMNHAMQSQDLQTARQQARCNSRRADVETTDQQQKKALKRPEM
;
A
#
# COMPACT_ATOMS: atom_id res chain seq x y z
N MET A 1 35.29 6.38 -29.43
CA MET A 1 35.00 4.96 -29.14
C MET A 1 33.50 4.79 -29.16
N ASP A 2 32.98 4.06 -30.14
CA ASP A 2 31.55 3.81 -30.26
C ASP A 2 31.15 2.75 -29.24
N GLU A 3 30.60 3.20 -28.11
CA GLU A 3 30.07 2.29 -27.09
C GLU A 3 28.78 1.65 -27.62
N THR A 4 28.83 0.36 -27.94
CA THR A 4 27.68 -0.38 -28.43
C THR A 4 26.69 -0.71 -27.30
N ASN A 5 25.42 -0.95 -27.66
CA ASN A 5 24.41 -1.43 -26.71
C ASN A 5 24.86 -2.72 -26.02
N ALA A 6 25.50 -3.64 -26.76
CA ALA A 6 26.00 -4.91 -26.21
C ALA A 6 27.05 -4.70 -25.10
N ALA A 7 27.99 -3.76 -25.29
CA ALA A 7 28.99 -3.43 -24.27
C ALA A 7 28.34 -2.81 -23.02
N THR A 8 27.31 -1.98 -23.22
CA THR A 8 26.54 -1.38 -22.12
C THR A 8 25.79 -2.45 -21.33
N VAL A 9 25.10 -3.38 -22.00
CA VAL A 9 24.41 -4.52 -21.36
C VAL A 9 25.38 -5.37 -20.52
N LYS A 10 26.59 -5.65 -21.04
CA LYS A 10 27.63 -6.39 -20.31
C LYS A 10 28.04 -5.65 -19.03
N THR A 11 28.26 -4.34 -19.12
CA THR A 11 28.65 -3.50 -17.98
C THR A 11 27.56 -3.47 -16.91
N VAL A 12 26.30 -3.27 -17.31
CA VAL A 12 25.14 -3.28 -16.40
C VAL A 12 25.00 -4.65 -15.72
N THR A 13 25.15 -5.73 -16.47
CA THR A 13 25.10 -7.10 -15.93
C THR A 13 26.16 -7.31 -14.85
N GLU A 14 27.39 -6.86 -15.09
CA GLU A 14 28.49 -6.98 -14.15
C GLU A 14 28.22 -6.18 -12.85
N ILE A 15 27.72 -4.95 -12.99
CA ILE A 15 27.34 -4.11 -11.84
C ILE A 15 26.23 -4.80 -11.02
N ILE A 16 25.22 -5.37 -11.67
CA ILE A 16 24.13 -6.07 -10.98
C ILE A 16 24.65 -7.31 -10.25
N ARG A 17 25.49 -8.12 -10.90
CA ARG A 17 26.03 -9.34 -10.28
C ARG A 17 26.92 -9.04 -9.08
N THR A 18 27.80 -8.05 -9.21
CA THR A 18 28.79 -7.72 -8.19
C THR A 18 28.26 -6.76 -7.14
N LYS A 19 27.82 -5.56 -7.55
CA LYS A 19 27.45 -4.47 -6.64
C LYS A 19 26.06 -4.63 -6.05
N LEU A 20 25.12 -5.25 -6.78
CA LEU A 20 23.79 -5.58 -6.22
C LEU A 20 23.75 -6.97 -5.57
N ASN A 21 24.82 -7.77 -5.67
CA ASN A 21 24.90 -9.13 -5.15
C ASN A 21 23.77 -10.03 -5.70
N TRP A 22 23.55 -10.00 -7.01
CA TRP A 22 22.61 -10.89 -7.70
C TRP A 22 23.34 -11.73 -8.75
N ARG A 23 24.03 -12.79 -8.31
CA ARG A 23 24.90 -13.62 -9.16
C ARG A 23 24.17 -14.31 -10.31
N GLU A 24 22.91 -14.70 -10.09
CA GLU A 24 22.05 -15.37 -11.07
C GLU A 24 21.47 -14.44 -12.14
N PHE A 25 21.70 -13.12 -12.05
CA PHE A 25 21.17 -12.18 -13.03
C PHE A 25 21.70 -12.48 -14.44
N ASN A 26 20.80 -12.59 -15.42
CA ASN A 26 21.13 -12.90 -16.81
C ASN A 26 20.96 -11.66 -17.71
N PRO A 27 21.88 -11.37 -18.65
CA PRO A 27 21.69 -10.36 -19.69
C PRO A 27 20.35 -10.40 -20.41
N SER A 28 19.72 -11.56 -20.58
CA SER A 28 18.39 -11.71 -21.22
C SER A 28 17.25 -11.05 -20.45
N GLN A 29 17.46 -10.67 -19.19
CA GLN A 29 16.50 -9.90 -18.39
C GLN A 29 16.54 -8.40 -18.71
N ILE A 30 17.52 -7.94 -19.48
CA ILE A 30 17.63 -6.58 -20.01
C ILE A 30 17.09 -6.59 -21.44
N ASP A 31 16.10 -5.76 -21.68
CA ASP A 31 15.55 -5.56 -23.02
C ASP A 31 16.44 -4.57 -23.78
N VAL A 32 16.69 -3.40 -23.18
CA VAL A 32 17.56 -2.36 -23.75
C VAL A 32 18.39 -1.71 -22.66
N ALA A 33 19.67 -1.49 -22.93
CA ALA A 33 20.53 -0.61 -22.13
C ALA A 33 21.38 0.27 -23.04
N HIS A 34 21.36 1.57 -22.80
CA HIS A 34 22.19 2.52 -23.54
C HIS A 34 22.63 3.68 -22.65
N ARG A 35 23.77 4.26 -23.00
CA ARG A 35 24.28 5.46 -22.34
C ARG A 35 23.48 6.68 -22.76
N ILE A 36 23.15 7.52 -21.79
CA ILE A 36 22.50 8.82 -21.99
C ILE A 36 23.51 9.95 -21.72
N ASN A 37 23.16 11.16 -22.17
CA ASN A 37 24.01 12.37 -22.17
C ASN A 37 25.19 12.31 -23.15
N PRO A 38 25.73 13.47 -23.60
CA PRO A 38 26.96 13.50 -24.39
C PRO A 38 28.17 12.98 -23.62
N TYR A 39 29.15 12.45 -24.34
CA TYR A 39 30.44 12.10 -23.74
C TYR A 39 31.16 13.34 -23.22
N ARG A 40 31.70 13.23 -22.01
CA ARG A 40 32.57 14.23 -21.38
C ARG A 40 33.77 13.50 -20.79
N SER A 41 34.98 14.00 -21.04
CA SER A 41 36.22 13.34 -20.60
C SER A 41 36.33 13.16 -19.09
N ASN A 42 35.70 14.04 -18.30
CA ASN A 42 35.80 14.08 -16.84
C ASN A 42 34.53 13.59 -16.12
N ALA A 43 33.59 12.94 -16.82
CA ALA A 43 32.35 12.48 -16.19
C ALA A 43 31.83 11.19 -16.82
N ASP A 44 31.40 10.26 -15.95
CA ASP A 44 30.70 9.06 -16.39
C ASP A 44 29.32 9.41 -16.96
N ARG A 45 29.00 8.79 -18.09
CA ARG A 45 27.68 8.87 -18.70
C ARG A 45 26.72 7.95 -17.98
N SER A 46 25.59 8.49 -17.54
CA SER A 46 24.48 7.71 -17.00
C SER A 46 24.00 6.67 -18.02
N VAL A 47 23.44 5.56 -17.54
CA VAL A 47 22.88 4.49 -18.37
C VAL A 47 21.40 4.39 -18.06
N ILE A 48 20.57 4.39 -19.09
CA ILE A 48 19.15 4.04 -18.96
C ILE A 48 18.98 2.56 -19.32
N VAL A 49 18.23 1.84 -18.49
CA VAL A 49 18.04 0.39 -18.61
C VAL A 49 16.55 0.09 -18.57
N ARG A 50 16.06 -0.59 -19.61
CA ARG A 50 14.74 -1.17 -19.68
C ARG A 50 14.87 -2.68 -19.46
N PHE A 51 14.20 -3.19 -18.44
CA PHE A 51 14.16 -4.62 -18.14
C PHE A 51 12.99 -5.28 -18.85
N CYS A 52 13.12 -6.56 -19.19
CA CYS A 52 12.08 -7.35 -19.85
C CYS A 52 10.83 -7.53 -18.96
N SER A 53 10.97 -7.44 -17.64
CA SER A 53 9.85 -7.57 -16.71
C SER A 53 9.89 -6.56 -15.58
N HIS A 54 8.69 -6.13 -15.15
CA HIS A 54 8.52 -5.26 -14.00
C HIS A 54 9.11 -5.87 -12.72
N THR A 55 8.93 -7.18 -12.52
CA THR A 55 9.49 -7.93 -11.39
C THR A 55 11.00 -7.81 -11.32
N THR A 56 11.70 -7.91 -12.46
CA THR A 56 13.16 -7.72 -12.52
C THR A 56 13.53 -6.30 -12.08
N ALA A 57 12.85 -5.29 -12.60
CA ALA A 57 13.10 -3.90 -12.23
C ALA A 57 12.86 -3.63 -10.73
N THR A 58 11.77 -4.15 -10.17
CA THR A 58 11.45 -4.05 -8.73
C THR A 58 12.53 -4.72 -7.88
N GLU A 59 13.02 -5.87 -8.31
CA GLU A 59 14.02 -6.62 -7.58
C GLU A 59 15.40 -5.93 -7.61
N VAL A 60 15.80 -5.37 -8.77
CA VAL A 60 16.98 -4.51 -8.89
C VAL A 60 16.87 -3.31 -7.94
N LYS A 61 15.72 -2.64 -7.91
CA LYS A 61 15.46 -1.50 -6.99
C LYS A 61 15.52 -1.92 -5.53
N ARG A 62 15.07 -3.13 -5.17
CA ARG A 62 15.12 -3.66 -3.79
C ARG A 62 16.56 -3.86 -3.32
N ARG A 63 17.42 -4.38 -4.22
CA ARG A 63 18.84 -4.65 -3.97
C ARG A 63 19.73 -3.39 -4.02
N ARG A 64 19.22 -2.25 -4.50
CA ARG A 64 19.98 -0.97 -4.56
C ARG A 64 20.60 -0.53 -3.23
N ARG A 65 20.09 -1.01 -2.09
CA ARG A 65 20.67 -0.75 -0.77
C ARG A 65 22.12 -1.22 -0.65
N ASN A 66 22.52 -2.21 -1.45
CA ASN A 66 23.89 -2.72 -1.52
C ASN A 66 24.85 -1.75 -2.23
N LEU A 67 24.35 -0.71 -2.91
CA LEU A 67 25.16 0.34 -3.51
C LEU A 67 25.58 1.43 -2.51
N LYS A 68 25.08 1.40 -1.27
CA LYS A 68 25.49 2.37 -0.25
C LYS A 68 27.00 2.28 0.00
N GLY A 69 27.67 3.43 0.01
CA GLY A 69 29.14 3.50 0.13
C GLY A 69 29.87 3.31 -1.20
N THR A 70 29.17 3.06 -2.31
CA THR A 70 29.72 3.13 -3.66
C THR A 70 29.41 4.48 -4.30
N ASN A 71 30.10 4.79 -5.40
CA ASN A 71 29.82 5.98 -6.22
C ASN A 71 28.71 5.76 -7.26
N ILE A 72 27.92 4.68 -7.14
CA ILE A 72 26.87 4.32 -8.09
C ILE A 72 25.51 4.67 -7.51
N ILE A 73 24.72 5.43 -8.26
CA ILE A 73 23.36 5.82 -7.90
C ILE A 73 22.38 5.12 -8.83
N LEU A 74 21.38 4.46 -8.25
CA LEU A 74 20.27 3.84 -8.97
C LEU A 74 18.97 4.58 -8.67
N THR A 75 18.45 5.27 -9.69
CA THR A 75 17.16 5.98 -9.64
C THR A 75 16.14 5.33 -10.57
N GLU A 76 14.87 5.49 -10.23
CA GLU A 76 13.76 5.17 -11.12
C GLU A 76 13.54 6.32 -12.10
N ASP A 77 13.19 5.99 -13.34
CA ASP A 77 12.72 6.98 -14.31
C ASP A 77 11.25 7.29 -14.01
N LEU A 78 10.97 8.55 -13.69
CA LEU A 78 9.64 9.01 -13.30
C LEU A 78 9.07 9.86 -14.42
N THR A 79 7.77 9.76 -14.66
CA THR A 79 7.07 10.69 -15.55
C THR A 79 7.25 12.13 -15.06
N PRO A 80 7.29 13.13 -15.95
CA PRO A 80 7.51 14.53 -15.56
C PRO A 80 6.59 15.01 -14.44
N ILE A 81 5.31 14.66 -14.52
CA ILE A 81 4.29 14.99 -13.50
C ILE A 81 4.64 14.36 -12.14
N THR A 82 5.05 13.09 -12.12
CA THR A 82 5.43 12.40 -10.89
C THR A 82 6.72 12.96 -10.31
N LEU A 83 7.69 13.29 -11.18
CA LEU A 83 8.96 13.89 -10.77
C LEU A 83 8.76 15.28 -10.14
N GLU A 84 7.94 16.13 -10.76
CA GLU A 84 7.61 17.46 -10.23
C GLU A 84 6.92 17.34 -8.86
N LYS A 85 5.94 16.43 -8.77
CA LYS A 85 5.24 16.14 -7.52
C LYS A 85 6.20 15.64 -6.44
N TYR A 86 7.14 14.76 -6.79
CA TYR A 86 8.17 14.26 -5.88
C TYR A 86 9.07 15.39 -5.37
N LYS A 87 9.50 16.31 -6.24
CA LYS A 87 10.29 17.48 -5.86
C LYS A 87 9.54 18.37 -4.88
N ARG A 88 8.28 18.70 -5.17
CA ARG A 88 7.43 19.55 -4.30
C ARG A 88 7.17 18.91 -2.93
N VAL A 89 6.98 17.60 -2.90
CA VAL A 89 6.81 16.86 -1.64
C VAL A 89 8.10 16.84 -0.83
N LYS A 90 9.25 16.68 -1.49
CA LYS A 90 10.57 16.66 -0.82
C LYS A 90 10.96 18.03 -0.25
N SER A 91 10.46 19.13 -0.80
CA SER A 91 10.71 20.49 -0.30
C SER A 91 9.83 20.90 0.90
N LEU A 92 8.92 20.04 1.35
CA LEU A 92 8.08 20.31 2.52
C LEU A 92 8.89 20.23 3.82
N SER A 93 8.71 21.22 4.70
CA SER A 93 9.40 21.27 6.00
C SER A 93 8.93 20.20 6.97
N GLU A 94 7.75 19.61 6.73
CA GLU A 94 7.17 18.56 7.57
C GLU A 94 7.74 17.15 7.24
N ILE A 95 8.53 17.03 6.16
CA ILE A 95 9.03 15.77 5.62
C ILE A 95 10.49 15.54 5.98
N LYS A 96 10.75 14.44 6.69
CA LYS A 96 12.10 13.97 7.04
C LYS A 96 12.75 13.25 5.86
N GLN A 97 11.98 12.46 5.11
CA GLN A 97 12.49 11.69 3.99
C GLN A 97 11.38 11.42 2.96
N ALA A 98 11.72 11.42 1.67
CA ALA A 98 10.82 11.02 0.59
C ALA A 98 11.54 10.12 -0.41
N TRP A 99 10.87 9.07 -0.89
CA TRP A 99 11.39 8.17 -1.92
C TRP A 99 10.28 7.70 -2.85
N THR A 100 10.67 7.20 -4.04
CA THR A 100 9.73 6.57 -4.96
C THR A 100 9.91 5.06 -5.00
N LYS A 101 8.81 4.38 -5.32
CA LYS A 101 8.76 2.96 -5.64
C LYS A 101 7.63 2.75 -6.64
N GLU A 102 7.96 2.24 -7.82
CA GLU A 102 6.98 1.85 -8.86
C GLU A 102 6.11 3.04 -9.30
N GLY A 103 6.74 4.21 -9.45
CA GLY A 103 6.06 5.47 -9.78
C GLY A 103 5.22 6.06 -8.64
N GLU A 104 5.15 5.42 -7.49
CA GLU A 104 4.46 5.94 -6.31
C GLU A 104 5.42 6.67 -5.38
N ILE A 105 4.94 7.75 -4.76
CA ILE A 105 5.72 8.57 -3.83
C ILE A 105 5.37 8.18 -2.40
N PHE A 106 6.40 7.87 -1.62
CA PHE A 106 6.33 7.59 -0.19
C PHE A 106 7.07 8.69 0.56
N VAL A 107 6.52 9.07 1.70
CA VAL A 107 7.10 10.08 2.58
C VAL A 107 7.15 9.59 4.01
N LYS A 108 8.16 10.04 4.74
CA LYS A 108 8.33 9.82 6.16
C LYS A 108 8.43 11.18 6.84
N ASN A 109 7.59 11.41 7.83
CA ASN A 109 7.62 12.64 8.62
C ASN A 109 8.63 12.53 9.77
N PHE A 110 8.78 13.61 10.55
CA PHE A 110 9.66 13.63 11.73
C PHE A 110 9.14 12.79 12.90
N LYS A 111 7.87 12.38 12.87
CA LYS A 111 7.27 11.41 13.81
C LYS A 111 7.47 9.95 13.36
N ASP A 112 8.40 9.73 12.42
CA ASP A 112 8.71 8.45 11.79
C ASP A 112 7.53 7.69 11.14
N THR A 113 6.40 8.36 10.91
CA THR A 113 5.21 7.81 10.24
C THR A 113 5.38 7.87 8.74
N VAL A 114 5.05 6.77 8.04
CA VAL A 114 5.16 6.66 6.58
C VAL A 114 3.80 6.87 5.94
N PHE A 115 3.73 7.78 4.96
CA PHE A 115 2.54 8.02 4.16
C PHE A 115 2.82 7.71 2.70
N LYS A 116 1.89 7.01 2.07
CA LYS A 116 1.81 6.87 0.62
C LYS A 116 0.99 8.02 0.03
N MET A 117 1.51 8.63 -1.04
CA MET A 117 0.75 9.58 -1.86
C MET A 117 -0.31 8.85 -2.66
N ALA A 118 -1.58 9.25 -2.50
CA ALA A 118 -2.66 8.68 -3.29
C ALA A 118 -2.60 9.18 -4.75
N LYS A 119 -3.02 8.33 -5.69
CA LYS A 119 -3.11 8.68 -7.11
C LYS A 119 -4.07 9.87 -7.29
N GLY A 120 -3.71 10.82 -8.14
CA GLY A 120 -4.52 12.02 -8.41
C GLY A 120 -4.63 13.06 -7.28
N LYS A 121 -4.11 12.79 -6.08
CA LYS A 121 -4.19 13.72 -4.93
C LYS A 121 -3.05 14.72 -4.89
N GLY A 122 -3.32 15.95 -4.47
CA GLY A 122 -2.33 17.03 -4.40
C GLY A 122 -1.35 16.85 -3.24
N VAL A 123 -0.42 17.80 -3.11
CA VAL A 123 0.50 17.88 -1.96
C VAL A 123 -0.23 18.34 -0.70
N GLU A 124 -1.33 19.06 -0.90
CA GLU A 124 -2.22 19.64 0.09
C GLU A 124 -3.00 18.55 0.84
N ASP A 125 -3.43 17.50 0.13
CA ASP A 125 -4.02 16.30 0.73
C ASP A 125 -3.05 15.61 1.70
N LEU A 126 -1.75 15.60 1.37
CA LEU A 126 -0.73 15.04 2.25
C LEU A 126 -0.57 15.90 3.51
N ARG A 127 -0.50 17.23 3.38
CA ARG A 127 -0.41 18.15 4.53
C ARG A 127 -1.55 17.94 5.51
N HIS A 128 -2.78 17.80 5.01
CA HIS A 128 -3.92 17.52 5.88
C HIS A 128 -3.73 16.22 6.67
N ARG A 129 -3.22 15.15 6.04
CA ARG A 129 -2.96 13.86 6.70
C ARG A 129 -1.79 13.92 7.69
N LEU A 130 -0.75 14.71 7.40
CA LEU A 130 0.39 14.91 8.29
C LEU A 130 0.00 15.60 9.60
N ASN A 131 -0.94 16.55 9.50
CA ASN A 131 -1.39 17.37 10.62
C ASN A 131 -2.59 16.77 11.36
N LYS A 132 -3.12 15.62 10.95
CA LYS A 132 -4.17 14.94 11.72
C LYS A 132 -3.60 14.57 13.11
N PRO A 133 -4.28 14.98 14.20
CA PRO A 133 -3.89 14.53 15.53
C PRO A 133 -3.99 13.00 15.54
N GLN A 134 -2.92 12.35 15.99
CA GLN A 134 -2.96 10.91 16.20
C GLN A 134 -4.03 10.62 17.27
N PRO A 135 -4.85 9.57 17.11
CA PRO A 135 -5.79 9.19 18.15
C PRO A 135 -4.99 8.93 19.43
N THR A 136 -5.26 9.72 20.46
CA THR A 136 -4.64 9.52 21.77
C THR A 136 -5.17 8.21 22.38
N PRO A 137 -4.43 7.56 23.30
CA PRO A 137 -4.91 6.35 23.97
C PRO A 137 -6.29 6.55 24.63
N SER A 138 -6.56 7.76 25.14
CA SER A 138 -7.85 8.15 25.71
C SER A 138 -8.98 8.15 24.65
N ASN A 139 -8.70 8.66 23.44
CA ASN A 139 -9.67 8.66 22.34
C ASN A 139 -9.95 7.24 21.82
N MET A 140 -8.95 6.35 21.85
CA MET A 140 -9.14 4.95 21.50
C MET A 140 -10.01 4.21 22.53
N LYS A 141 -9.80 4.46 23.83
CA LYS A 141 -10.61 3.87 24.89
C LYS A 141 -12.08 4.29 24.76
N TYR A 142 -12.33 5.58 24.52
CA TYR A 142 -13.67 6.11 24.30
C TYR A 142 -14.34 5.52 23.04
N ALA A 143 -13.59 5.33 21.95
CA ALA A 143 -14.10 4.69 20.74
C ALA A 143 -14.45 3.22 20.97
N GLN A 144 -13.60 2.48 21.70
CA GLN A 144 -13.84 1.08 22.08
C GLN A 144 -15.09 0.95 22.97
N GLU A 145 -15.23 1.83 23.97
CA GLU A 145 -16.38 1.86 24.87
C GLU A 145 -17.69 2.17 24.12
N LYS A 146 -17.67 3.12 23.18
CA LYS A 146 -18.83 3.41 22.32
C LYS A 146 -19.23 2.22 21.45
N MET A 147 -18.25 1.51 20.88
CA MET A 147 -18.49 0.36 20.02
C MET A 147 -19.06 -0.82 20.81
N ASN A 148 -18.54 -1.05 22.02
CA ASN A 148 -19.06 -2.06 22.95
C ASN A 148 -20.51 -1.74 23.38
N HIS A 149 -20.81 -0.48 23.71
CA HIS A 149 -22.15 -0.06 24.09
C HIS A 149 -23.15 -0.18 22.92
N ALA A 150 -22.72 0.14 21.70
CA ALA A 150 -23.54 -0.01 20.51
C ALA A 150 -23.89 -1.49 20.23
N MET A 151 -22.92 -2.38 20.38
CA MET A 151 -23.11 -3.83 20.20
C MET A 151 -24.07 -4.40 21.26
N GLN A 152 -23.88 -4.06 22.53
CA GLN A 152 -24.79 -4.45 23.61
C GLN A 152 -26.23 -3.95 23.38
N SER A 153 -26.38 -2.75 22.82
CA SER A 153 -27.69 -2.17 22.51
C SER A 153 -28.39 -2.92 21.38
N GLN A 154 -27.65 -3.37 20.35
CA GLN A 154 -28.18 -4.19 19.26
C GLN A 154 -28.58 -5.60 19.74
N ASP A 155 -27.77 -6.21 20.61
CA ASP A 155 -28.07 -7.52 21.19
C ASP A 155 -29.35 -7.48 22.05
N LEU A 156 -29.52 -6.42 22.86
CA LEU A 156 -30.74 -6.18 23.64
C LEU A 156 -31.99 -5.99 22.76
N GLN A 157 -31.85 -5.29 21.63
CA GLN A 157 -32.95 -5.11 20.68
C GLN A 157 -33.35 -6.43 20.01
N THR A 158 -32.36 -7.23 19.60
CA THR A 158 -32.55 -8.55 19.01
C THR A 158 -33.22 -9.51 19.98
N ALA A 159 -32.74 -9.56 21.23
CA ALA A 159 -33.32 -10.40 22.28
C ALA A 159 -34.79 -10.05 22.59
N ARG A 160 -35.12 -8.75 22.62
CA ARG A 160 -36.51 -8.28 22.79
C ARG A 160 -37.41 -8.67 21.62
N GLN A 161 -36.91 -8.64 20.38
CA GLN A 161 -37.65 -9.11 19.21
C GLN A 161 -37.88 -10.62 19.27
N GLN A 162 -36.85 -11.40 19.60
CA GLN A 162 -36.93 -12.86 19.74
C GLN A 162 -37.98 -13.27 20.78
N ALA A 163 -37.99 -12.61 21.94
CA ALA A 163 -38.95 -12.87 23.01
C ALA A 163 -40.41 -12.60 22.57
N ARG A 164 -40.64 -11.50 21.83
CA ARG A 164 -41.96 -11.19 21.25
C ARG A 164 -42.43 -12.21 20.22
N CYS A 165 -41.51 -12.74 19.39
CA CYS A 165 -41.83 -13.77 18.43
C CYS A 165 -42.18 -15.10 19.12
N ASN A 166 -41.46 -15.47 20.16
CA ASN A 166 -41.70 -16.70 20.91
C ASN A 166 -43.02 -16.67 21.69
N SER A 167 -43.38 -15.53 22.30
CA SER A 167 -44.67 -15.40 23.00
C SER A 167 -45.84 -15.55 22.04
N ARG A 168 -45.79 -14.88 20.88
CA ARG A 168 -46.84 -15.02 19.84
C ARG A 168 -46.97 -16.45 19.33
N ARG A 169 -45.86 -17.19 19.20
CA ARG A 169 -45.91 -18.62 18.81
C ARG A 169 -46.61 -19.48 19.87
N ALA A 170 -46.31 -19.26 21.15
CA ALA A 170 -46.95 -19.99 22.24
C ALA A 170 -48.47 -19.72 22.32
N ASP A 171 -48.91 -18.49 22.07
CA ASP A 171 -50.33 -18.13 22.04
C ASP A 171 -51.08 -18.84 20.91
N VAL A 172 -50.47 -18.93 19.72
CA VAL A 172 -51.02 -19.65 18.55
C VAL A 172 -51.12 -21.15 18.83
N GLU A 173 -50.06 -21.77 19.36
CA GLU A 173 -50.06 -23.20 19.69
C GLU A 173 -51.10 -23.56 20.75
N THR A 174 -51.31 -22.69 21.74
CA THR A 174 -52.32 -22.88 22.79
C THR A 174 -53.73 -22.80 22.21
N THR A 175 -53.97 -21.87 21.28
CA THR A 175 -55.27 -21.70 20.60
C THR A 175 -55.58 -22.91 19.71
N ASP A 176 -54.60 -23.40 18.96
CA ASP A 176 -54.74 -24.59 18.11
C ASP A 176 -55.02 -25.86 18.93
N GLN A 177 -54.38 -26.02 20.10
CA GLN A 177 -54.64 -27.15 20.99
C GLN A 177 -56.03 -27.11 21.61
N GLN A 178 -56.55 -25.92 21.95
CA GLN A 178 -57.92 -25.75 22.45
C GLN A 178 -58.96 -26.06 21.37
N GLN A 179 -58.74 -25.61 20.13
CA GLN A 179 -59.64 -25.92 18.99
C GLN A 179 -59.65 -27.43 18.66
N LYS A 180 -58.49 -28.10 18.67
CA LYS A 180 -58.40 -29.56 18.44
C LYS A 180 -59.04 -30.38 19.56
N LYS A 181 -59.04 -29.90 20.81
CA LYS A 181 -59.79 -30.53 21.91
C LYS A 181 -61.31 -30.31 21.78
N ALA A 182 -61.75 -29.16 21.28
CA ALA A 182 -63.17 -28.87 21.07
C ALA A 182 -63.82 -29.72 19.97
N LEU A 183 -63.05 -30.14 18.95
CA LEU A 183 -63.53 -31.02 17.87
C LEU A 183 -63.61 -32.52 18.22
N LYS A 184 -63.07 -32.94 19.37
CA LYS A 184 -63.13 -34.34 19.85
C LYS A 184 -64.22 -34.53 20.92
N ARG A 185 -65.44 -34.08 20.66
CA ARG A 185 -66.60 -34.54 21.44
C ARG A 185 -67.09 -35.86 20.85
N PRO A 186 -67.16 -36.95 21.62
CA PRO A 186 -67.72 -38.21 21.13
C PRO A 186 -69.22 -38.06 20.92
N GLU A 187 -69.69 -38.53 19.77
CA GLU A 187 -71.12 -38.78 19.53
C GLU A 187 -71.57 -39.89 20.48
N MET A 188 -72.61 -39.59 21.27
CA MET A 188 -73.46 -40.57 21.95
C MET A 188 -74.82 -40.56 21.28
#